data_AF-A0AA92YE62-F1
#
_entry.id   AF-A0AA92YE62-F1
#
_cell.length_a   1.000
_cell.length_b   1.000
_cell.length_c   1.000
_cell.angle_alpha   90.00
_cell.angle_beta   90.00
_cell.angle_gamma   90.00
#
_symmetry.space_group_name_H-M   'P 1'
#
loop_
_entity.id
_entity.type
_entity.pdbx_description
1 polymer ?
#
loop_
_entity_poly.entity_id
_entity_poly.type
_entity_poly.pdbx_seq_one_letter_code
_entity_poly.pdbx_strand_id
1 'polypeptide(L)'
;MIEFFASVLNMFLREKKAISQKEEIDMEVWFDLHLSEMNLSKTIRTRYKSIVFHSFLKLWAICNSDEELNAKKFIDKFNEVVNQKDVEVRKILSSDQYKQHQSNFNEFMRIIITRLN
;
A
#
# COMPACT_ATOMS: atom_id res chain seq x y z
N MET A 1 10.99 -12.07 -0.02
CA MET A 1 10.48 -10.68 -0.02
C MET A 1 9.57 -10.42 -1.23
N ILE A 2 10.02 -10.71 -2.46
CA ILE A 2 9.20 -10.61 -3.69
C ILE A 2 7.98 -11.54 -3.66
N GLU A 3 8.13 -12.79 -3.21
CA GLU A 3 7.03 -13.78 -3.17
C GLU A 3 5.87 -13.40 -2.24
N PHE A 4 6.15 -12.68 -1.15
CA PHE A 4 5.14 -12.28 -0.18
C PHE A 4 4.24 -11.17 -0.72
N PHE A 5 4.84 -10.13 -1.29
CA PHE A 5 4.11 -9.09 -2.00
C PHE A 5 3.34 -9.64 -3.18
N ALA A 6 3.93 -10.62 -3.86
CA ALA A 6 3.21 -11.41 -4.82
C ALA A 6 1.98 -12.02 -4.11
N SER A 7 2.09 -12.83 -3.06
CA SER A 7 0.91 -13.40 -2.37
C SER A 7 -0.21 -12.38 -2.07
N VAL A 8 0.11 -11.28 -1.39
CA VAL A 8 -0.84 -10.19 -1.06
C VAL A 8 -1.46 -9.57 -2.32
N LEU A 9 -0.66 -9.38 -3.35
CA LEU A 9 -1.15 -8.90 -4.64
C LEU A 9 -2.02 -9.92 -5.38
N ASN A 10 -1.74 -11.22 -5.32
CA ASN A 10 -2.59 -12.22 -5.98
C ASN A 10 -3.98 -12.21 -5.34
N MET A 11 -4.06 -11.98 -4.03
CA MET A 11 -5.31 -11.76 -3.32
C MET A 11 -6.05 -10.53 -3.87
N PHE A 12 -5.37 -9.39 -4.10
CA PHE A 12 -5.98 -8.21 -4.72
C PHE A 12 -6.55 -8.45 -6.13
N LEU A 13 -5.90 -9.33 -6.90
CA LEU A 13 -6.18 -9.49 -8.32
C LEU A 13 -7.12 -10.64 -8.67
N ARG A 14 -7.31 -11.64 -7.77
CA ARG A 14 -7.96 -12.90 -8.18
C ARG A 14 -9.29 -13.22 -7.52
N GLU A 15 -9.62 -12.73 -6.33
CA GLU A 15 -10.93 -13.05 -5.72
C GLU A 15 -11.44 -11.90 -4.84
N LYS A 16 -12.76 -11.68 -4.82
CA LYS A 16 -13.48 -10.81 -3.87
C LYS A 16 -13.42 -11.35 -2.42
N LYS A 17 -12.24 -11.77 -1.98
CA LYS A 17 -12.04 -12.47 -0.71
C LYS A 17 -11.65 -11.45 0.35
N ALA A 18 -12.28 -11.56 1.51
CA ALA A 18 -11.82 -10.87 2.71
C ALA A 18 -10.35 -11.23 2.97
N ILE A 19 -9.54 -10.24 3.34
CA ILE A 19 -8.15 -10.44 3.75
C ILE A 19 -8.15 -11.42 4.94
N SER A 20 -7.37 -12.49 4.85
CA SER A 20 -7.23 -13.43 5.96
C SER A 20 -6.37 -12.83 7.06
N GLN A 21 -6.57 -13.28 8.30
CA GLN A 21 -5.79 -12.85 9.45
C GLN A 21 -4.27 -13.08 9.26
N LYS A 22 -3.89 -14.12 8.50
CA LYS A 22 -2.49 -14.38 8.16
C LYS A 22 -1.92 -13.29 7.25
N GLU A 23 -2.69 -12.88 6.23
CA GLU A 23 -2.25 -11.85 5.28
C GLU A 23 -2.14 -10.48 5.96
N GLU A 24 -3.01 -10.19 6.92
CA GLU A 24 -2.90 -9.00 7.77
C GLU A 24 -1.60 -9.01 8.58
N ILE A 25 -1.28 -10.12 9.26
CA ILE A 25 -0.02 -10.28 10.02
C ILE A 25 1.19 -10.14 9.10
N ASP A 26 1.18 -10.80 7.95
CA ASP A 26 2.34 -10.77 7.06
C ASP A 26 2.54 -9.36 6.47
N MET A 27 1.46 -8.60 6.23
CA MET A 27 1.56 -7.18 5.87
C MET A 27 2.18 -6.36 6.99
N GLU A 28 1.77 -6.56 8.24
CA GLU A 28 2.38 -5.90 9.39
C GLU A 28 3.88 -6.19 9.47
N VAL A 29 4.30 -7.44 9.26
CA VAL A 29 5.70 -7.85 9.21
C VAL A 29 6.45 -7.13 8.10
N TRP A 30 5.87 -7.08 6.89
CA TRP A 30 6.47 -6.35 5.79
C TRP A 30 6.63 -4.86 6.11
N PHE A 31 5.58 -4.25 6.66
CA PHE A 31 5.61 -2.86 7.10
C PHE A 31 6.71 -2.64 8.12
N ASP A 32 6.86 -3.51 9.11
CA ASP A 32 7.90 -3.37 10.13
C ASP A 32 9.32 -3.52 9.58
N LEU A 33 9.53 -4.42 8.62
CA LEU A 33 10.83 -4.56 7.95
C LEU A 33 11.19 -3.28 7.17
N HIS A 34 10.28 -2.75 6.36
CA HIS A 34 10.60 -1.58 5.51
C HIS A 34 10.59 -0.27 6.31
N LEU A 35 9.85 -0.22 7.43
CA LEU A 35 9.87 0.90 8.35
C LEU A 35 11.14 0.95 9.20
N SER A 36 11.81 -0.18 9.40
CA SER A 36 13.08 -0.22 10.12
C SER A 36 14.16 0.57 9.38
N GLU A 37 14.11 0.60 8.04
CA GLU A 37 15.08 1.30 7.17
C GLU A 37 14.87 2.82 7.16
N MET A 38 13.65 3.27 7.44
CA MET A 38 13.27 4.69 7.45
C MET A 38 13.70 5.46 8.71
N ASN A 39 14.26 4.75 9.71
CA ASN A 39 14.71 5.31 10.97
C ASN A 39 13.67 6.26 11.62
N LEU A 40 12.40 5.86 11.58
CA LEU A 40 11.30 6.65 12.14
C LEU A 40 11.30 6.58 13.67
N SER A 41 11.03 7.71 14.33
CA SER A 41 10.73 7.70 15.76
C SER A 41 9.45 6.89 16.03
N LYS A 42 9.29 6.37 17.26
CA LYS A 42 8.14 5.52 17.62
C LYS A 42 6.80 6.19 17.30
N THR A 43 6.65 7.47 17.63
CA THR A 43 5.43 8.25 17.38
C THR A 43 5.17 8.43 15.88
N ILE A 44 6.19 8.78 15.11
CA ILE A 44 6.06 8.96 13.65
C ILE A 44 5.78 7.62 12.97
N ARG A 45 6.40 6.52 13.44
CA ARG A 45 6.17 5.17 12.93
C ARG A 45 4.70 4.76 13.07
N THR A 46 4.10 4.96 14.24
CA THR A 46 2.68 4.63 14.45
C THR A 46 1.77 5.44 13.52
N ARG A 47 2.02 6.75 13.40
CA ARG A 47 1.21 7.62 12.54
C ARG A 47 1.37 7.27 11.05
N TYR A 48 2.60 6.99 10.63
CA TYR A 48 2.90 6.52 9.28
C TYR A 48 2.20 5.19 8.98
N LYS A 49 2.31 4.20 9.87
CA LYS A 49 1.62 2.90 9.72
C LYS A 49 0.13 3.09 9.50
N SER A 50 -0.51 3.94 10.33
CA SER A 50 -1.93 4.24 10.20
C SER A 50 -2.29 4.85 8.84
N ILE A 51 -1.51 5.83 8.36
CA ILE A 51 -1.75 6.48 7.06
C ILE A 51 -1.65 5.46 5.92
N VAL A 52 -0.57 4.66 5.89
CA VAL A 52 -0.36 3.73 4.78
C VAL A 52 -1.36 2.58 4.83
N PHE A 53 -1.67 2.04 6.01
CA PHE A 53 -2.67 0.99 6.18
C PHE A 53 -4.07 1.46 5.77
N HIS A 54 -4.47 2.67 6.18
CA HIS A 54 -5.76 3.23 5.77
C HIS A 54 -5.85 3.43 4.24
N SER A 55 -4.75 3.88 3.63
CA SER A 55 -4.67 4.04 2.18
C SER A 55 -4.77 2.69 1.46
N PHE A 56 -4.12 1.66 2.00
CA PHE A 56 -4.23 0.29 1.52
C PHE A 56 -5.68 -0.23 1.56
N LEU A 57 -6.40 -0.03 2.67
CA LEU A 57 -7.81 -0.45 2.78
C LEU A 57 -8.70 0.24 1.74
N LYS A 58 -8.46 1.52 1.45
CA LYS A 58 -9.16 2.24 0.38
C LYS A 58 -8.88 1.63 -0.99
N LEU A 59 -7.61 1.32 -1.30
CA LEU A 59 -7.24 0.64 -2.55
C LEU A 59 -7.91 -0.73 -2.66
N TRP A 60 -7.97 -1.48 -1.56
CA TRP A 60 -8.66 -2.76 -1.48
C TRP A 60 -10.16 -2.63 -1.74
N ALA A 61 -10.82 -1.64 -1.15
CA ALA A 61 -12.23 -1.37 -1.40
C ALA A 61 -12.50 -1.01 -2.88
N ILE A 62 -11.58 -0.29 -3.54
CA ILE A 62 -11.69 0.02 -4.97
C ILE A 62 -11.62 -1.27 -5.81
N CYS A 63 -10.66 -2.15 -5.52
CA CYS A 63 -10.51 -3.43 -6.25
C CYS A 63 -11.68 -4.40 -6.02
N ASN A 64 -12.30 -4.35 -4.83
CA ASN A 64 -13.40 -5.25 -4.44
C ASN A 64 -14.80 -4.64 -4.66
N SER A 65 -14.86 -3.43 -5.19
CA SER A 65 -16.13 -2.78 -5.49
C SER A 65 -16.91 -3.61 -6.52
N ASP A 66 -18.21 -3.76 -6.31
CA ASP A 66 -19.14 -4.31 -7.31
C ASP A 66 -19.39 -3.34 -8.48
N GLU A 67 -18.81 -2.14 -8.43
CA GLU A 67 -18.89 -1.16 -9.52
C GLU A 67 -18.11 -1.68 -10.74
N GLU A 68 -18.76 -1.71 -11.91
CA GLU A 68 -18.07 -1.88 -13.19
C GLU A 68 -17.18 -0.66 -13.45
N LEU A 69 -15.96 -0.71 -12.92
CA LEU A 69 -14.93 0.27 -13.17
C LEU A 69 -14.26 -0.07 -14.49
N ASN A 70 -14.44 0.78 -15.50
CA ASN A 70 -13.53 0.76 -16.64
C ASN A 70 -12.11 1.16 -16.19
N ALA A 71 -11.10 0.72 -16.93
CA ALA A 71 -9.70 0.90 -16.57
C ALA A 71 -9.34 2.35 -16.21
N LYS A 72 -9.92 3.33 -16.90
CA LYS A 72 -9.69 4.76 -16.64
C LYS A 72 -10.19 5.15 -15.24
N LYS A 73 -11.44 4.82 -14.90
CA LYS A 73 -12.01 5.13 -13.58
C LYS A 73 -11.26 4.44 -12.43
N PHE A 74 -10.80 3.21 -12.65
CA PHE A 74 -9.97 2.50 -11.69
C PHE A 74 -8.66 3.27 -11.42
N ILE A 75 -7.95 3.66 -12.48
CA ILE A 75 -6.70 4.43 -12.38
C ILE A 75 -6.93 5.78 -11.69
N ASP A 76 -8.02 6.48 -12.01
CA ASP A 76 -8.35 7.77 -11.40
C ASP A 76 -8.55 7.64 -9.88
N LYS A 77 -9.38 6.68 -9.43
CA LYS A 77 -9.60 6.41 -8.00
C LYS A 77 -8.32 5.92 -7.30
N PHE A 78 -7.53 5.11 -7.99
CA PHE A 78 -6.24 4.62 -7.50
C PHE A 78 -5.29 5.80 -7.21
N ASN A 79 -5.11 6.68 -8.20
CA ASN A 79 -4.25 7.85 -8.10
C ASN A 79 -4.73 8.82 -7.01
N GLU A 80 -6.04 8.97 -6.84
CA GLU A 80 -6.60 9.79 -5.76
C GLU A 80 -6.13 9.30 -4.38
N VAL A 81 -6.24 7.99 -4.11
CA VAL A 81 -5.81 7.41 -2.83
C VAL A 81 -4.31 7.56 -2.62
N VAL A 82 -3.50 7.34 -3.66
CA VAL A 82 -2.05 7.52 -3.59
C VAL A 82 -1.68 8.98 -3.30
N ASN A 83 -2.32 9.94 -3.97
CA ASN A 83 -2.07 11.36 -3.77
C ASN A 83 -2.48 11.81 -2.35
N GLN A 84 -3.63 11.34 -1.84
CA GLN A 84 -4.05 11.60 -0.46
C GLN A 84 -3.03 11.07 0.55
N LYS A 85 -2.57 9.82 0.36
CA LYS A 85 -1.51 9.23 1.18
C LYS A 85 -0.25 10.09 1.15
N ASP A 86 0.20 10.50 -0.04
CA ASP A 86 1.40 11.32 -0.24
C ASP A 86 1.33 12.66 0.50
N VAL A 87 0.18 13.34 0.45
CA VAL A 87 -0.06 14.56 1.22
C VAL A 87 0.06 14.30 2.73
N GLU A 88 -0.52 13.21 3.24
CA GLU A 88 -0.48 12.88 4.66
C GLU A 88 0.92 12.48 5.15
N VAL A 89 1.66 11.66 4.39
CA VAL A 89 3.01 11.24 4.81
C VAL A 89 4.01 12.40 4.73
N ARG A 90 3.88 13.33 3.78
CA ARG A 90 4.74 14.53 3.70
C ARG A 90 4.63 15.44 4.93
N LYS A 91 3.51 15.39 5.65
CA LYS A 91 3.33 16.17 6.90
C LYS A 91 4.13 15.62 8.08
N ILE A 92 4.56 14.35 8.01
CA ILE A 92 5.17 13.64 9.16
C ILE A 92 6.57 13.11 8.87
N LEU A 93 6.97 13.01 7.61
CA LEU A 93 8.28 12.53 7.19
C LEU A 93 9.22 13.68 6.84
N SER A 94 10.50 13.50 7.12
CA SER A 94 11.54 14.34 6.54
C SER A 94 11.64 14.11 5.02
N SER A 95 12.37 14.99 4.32
CA SER A 95 12.57 14.84 2.87
C SER A 95 13.22 13.50 2.50
N ASP A 96 14.21 13.03 3.27
CA ASP A 96 14.90 11.77 2.99
C ASP A 96 14.04 10.55 3.32
N GLN A 97 13.28 10.62 4.42
CA GLN A 97 12.30 9.59 4.76
C GLN A 97 11.20 9.51 3.70
N TYR A 98 10.76 10.64 3.16
CA TYR A 98 9.78 10.66 2.07
C TYR A 98 10.34 10.07 0.77
N LYS A 99 11.61 10.31 0.42
CA LYS A 99 12.25 9.64 -0.73
C LYS A 99 12.26 8.12 -0.57
N GLN A 100 12.60 7.63 0.63
CA GLN A 100 12.57 6.19 0.92
C GLN A 100 11.15 5.63 0.84
N HIS A 101 10.16 6.34 1.38
CA HIS A 101 8.75 5.99 1.21
C HIS A 101 8.36 5.84 -0.26
N GLN A 102 8.75 6.79 -1.12
CA GLN A 102 8.47 6.71 -2.56
C GLN A 102 9.14 5.50 -3.21
N SER A 103 10.40 5.20 -2.86
CA SER A 103 11.10 4.01 -3.37
C SER A 103 10.35 2.73 -3.01
N ASN A 104 10.01 2.56 -1.73
CA ASN A 104 9.33 1.36 -1.22
C ASN A 104 7.93 1.22 -1.82
N PHE A 105 7.20 2.33 -1.97
CA PHE A 105 5.87 2.33 -2.57
C PHE A 105 5.91 2.02 -4.07
N ASN A 106 6.89 2.55 -4.81
CA ASN A 106 7.06 2.26 -6.24
C ASN A 106 7.39 0.80 -6.51
N GLU A 107 8.21 0.17 -5.66
CA GLU A 107 8.50 -1.26 -5.75
C GLU A 107 7.23 -2.10 -5.55
N PHE A 108 6.44 -1.78 -4.51
CA PHE A 108 5.14 -2.39 -4.29
C PHE A 108 4.25 -2.26 -5.53
N MET A 109 4.14 -1.06 -6.09
CA MET A 109 3.33 -0.78 -7.29
C MET A 109 3.79 -1.52 -8.53
N ARG A 110 5.10 -1.66 -8.73
CA ARG A 110 5.65 -2.44 -9.85
C ARG A 110 5.24 -3.89 -9.75
N ILE A 111 5.25 -4.46 -8.54
CA ILE A 111 4.76 -5.82 -8.30
C ILE A 111 3.28 -5.90 -8.69
N ILE A 112 2.45 -4.92 -8.27
CA ILE A 112 1.02 -4.82 -8.62
C ILE A 112 0.77 -4.90 -10.12
N ILE A 113 1.40 -3.98 -10.86
CA ILE A 113 1.19 -3.83 -12.30
C ILE A 113 1.68 -5.06 -13.07
N THR A 114 2.82 -5.64 -12.67
CA THR A 114 3.41 -6.80 -13.36
C THR A 114 2.50 -8.03 -13.35
N ARG A 115 1.57 -8.15 -12.39
CA ARG A 115 0.61 -9.26 -12.36
C ARG A 115 -0.75 -8.97 -12.95
N LEU A 116 -1.06 -7.69 -13.18
CA LEU A 116 -2.25 -7.27 -13.91
C LEU A 116 -2.10 -7.47 -15.42
N ASN A 117 -0.86 -7.50 -15.91
CA ASN A 117 -0.48 -7.87 -17.27
C ASN A 117 -0.19 -9.38 -17.38
#